data_AF-A0A2H5WPH2-F1
#
_entry.id   AF-A0A2H5WPH2-F1
#
_cell.length_a   1.000
_cell.length_b   1.000
_cell.length_c   1.000
_cell.angle_alpha   90.00
_cell.angle_beta   90.00
_cell.angle_gamma   90.00
#
_symmetry.space_group_name_H-M   'P 1'
#
loop_
_entity.id
_entity.type
_entity.pdbx_description
1 polymer ?
#
loop_
_entity_poly.entity_id
_entity_poly.type
_entity_poly.pdbx_seq_one_letter_code
_entity_poly.pdbx_strand_id
1 'polypeptide(L)' 'MLLKRENVVFTPHIAFNSHEAVRRILDTTLQNLKAFLQGRPQNCVVPPP' A
#
# COMPACT_ATOMS: atom_id res chain seq x y z
N MET A 1 -24.43 17.03 8.21
CA MET A 1 -23.36 16.01 8.13
C MET A 1 -23.29 15.47 6.71
N LEU A 2 -22.09 15.35 6.13
CA LEU A 2 -21.91 14.82 4.76
C LEU A 2 -22.38 13.37 4.61
N LEU A 3 -22.23 12.57 5.66
CA LEU A 3 -22.65 11.16 5.72
C LEU A 3 -24.16 10.92 5.47
N LYS A 4 -25.00 11.96 5.56
CA LYS A 4 -26.46 11.86 5.37
C LYS A 4 -26.95 12.43 4.02
N ARG A 5 -26.04 12.86 3.12
CA ARG A 5 -26.41 13.48 1.84
C ARG A 5 -26.62 12.41 0.76
N GLU A 6 -27.77 12.41 0.11
CA GLU A 6 -28.15 11.44 -0.92
C GLU A 6 -27.32 11.56 -2.22
N ASN A 7 -26.74 12.73 -2.48
CA ASN A 7 -25.93 12.99 -3.67
C ASN A 7 -24.42 12.72 -3.47
N VAL A 8 -24.06 11.91 -2.47
CA VAL A 8 -22.67 11.57 -2.15
C VAL A 8 -22.53 10.06 -2.01
N VAL A 9 -21.55 9.48 -2.72
CA VAL A 9 -21.15 8.07 -2.59
C VAL A 9 -19.84 7.98 -1.82
N PHE A 10 -19.78 7.10 -0.83
CA PHE A 10 -18.58 6.83 -0.04
C PHE A 10 -18.05 5.43 -0.35
N THR A 11 -16.74 5.32 -0.44
CA THR A 11 -16.03 4.04 -0.57
C THR A 11 -15.01 3.93 0.57
N PRO A 12 -15.08 2.91 1.45
CA PRO A 12 -14.28 2.85 2.66
C PRO A 12 -12.86 2.37 2.36
N HIS A 13 -12.05 3.20 1.71
CA HIS A 13 -10.64 2.91 1.40
C HIS A 13 -10.43 1.63 0.57
N ILE A 14 -11.35 1.34 -0.36
CA ILE A 14 -11.32 0.12 -1.20
C ILE A 14 -10.61 0.30 -2.56
N ALA A 15 -9.89 1.41 -2.75
CA ALA A 15 -9.25 1.74 -4.03
C ALA A 15 -8.27 0.66 -4.53
N PHE A 16 -7.66 -0.09 -3.59
CA PHE A 16 -6.68 -1.14 -3.89
C PHE A 16 -7.14 -2.54 -3.48
N ASN A 17 -8.45 -2.77 -3.34
CA ASN A 17 -9.00 -4.05 -2.86
C ASN A 17 -9.18 -5.12 -3.95
N SER A 18 -8.54 -4.97 -5.12
CA SER A 18 -8.49 -6.07 -6.10
C SER A 18 -7.49 -7.13 -5.66
N HIS A 19 -7.72 -8.39 -6.05
CA HIS A 19 -6.80 -9.48 -5.73
C HIS A 19 -5.38 -9.21 -6.25
N GLU A 20 -5.25 -8.59 -7.42
CA GLU A 20 -3.98 -8.26 -8.07
C GLU A 20 -3.26 -7.14 -7.32
N ALA A 21 -3.98 -6.10 -6.89
CA ALA A 21 -3.40 -4.98 -6.16
C ALA A 21 -2.90 -5.43 -4.78
N VAL A 22 -3.72 -6.19 -4.03
CA VAL A 22 -3.32 -6.77 -2.74
C VAL A 22 -2.09 -7.66 -2.90
N ARG A 23 -2.09 -8.56 -3.89
CA ARG A 23 -0.93 -9.43 -4.18
C ARG A 23 0.33 -8.62 -4.46
N ARG A 24 0.25 -7.60 -5.34
CA ARG A 24 1.40 -6.76 -5.69
C ARG A 24 1.96 -6.00 -4.49
N ILE A 25 1.09 -5.47 -3.63
CA ILE A 25 1.50 -4.78 -2.39
C ILE A 25 2.25 -5.76 -1.47
N LEU A 26 1.70 -6.96 -1.27
CA LEU A 26 2.33 -7.99 -0.43
C LEU A 26 3.67 -8.46 -1.00
N ASP A 27 3.74 -8.73 -2.30
CA ASP A 27 4.97 -9.15 -2.98
C ASP A 27 6.07 -8.09 -2.85
N THR A 28 5.72 -6.82 -3.08
CA THR A 28 6.66 -5.68 -2.95
C THR A 28 7.14 -5.53 -1.51
N THR A 29 6.24 -5.69 -0.54
CA THR A 29 6.56 -5.64 0.90
C THR A 29 7.55 -6.75 1.29
N LEU A 30 7.29 -7.98 0.85
CA LEU A 30 8.19 -9.10 1.10
C LEU A 30 9.55 -8.92 0.44
N GLN A 31 9.60 -8.40 -0.79
CA GLN A 31 10.85 -8.11 -1.47
C GLN A 31 11.67 -7.05 -0.71
N ASN A 32 11.04 -5.96 -0.24
CA ASN A 32 11.70 -4.95 0.57
C ASN A 32 12.30 -5.53 1.86
N LEU A 33 11.54 -6.38 2.57
CA LEU A 33 12.02 -7.03 3.80
C LEU A 33 13.21 -7.96 3.53
N LYS A 34 13.13 -8.80 2.49
CA LYS A 34 14.25 -9.67 2.10
C LYS A 34 15.50 -8.88 1.73
N ALA A 35 15.34 -7.81 0.95
CA ALA A 35 16.44 -6.95 0.52
C ALA A 35 17.10 -6.23 1.70
N PHE A 36 16.29 -5.76 2.67
CA PHE A 36 16.78 -5.17 3.92
C PHE A 36 17.63 -6.17 4.74
N LEU A 37 17.13 -7.39 4.96
CA LEU A 37 17.87 -8.43 5.69
C LEU A 37 19.19 -8.83 5.00
N GLN A 38 19.30 -8.61 3.69
CA GLN A 38 20.51 -8.86 2.90
C GLN A 38 21.47 -7.67 2.85
N GLY A 39 21.21 -6.59 3.60
CA GLY A 39 22.03 -5.38 3.59
C GLY A 39 21.93 -4.55 2.30
N ARG A 40 20.91 -4.82 1.47
CA ARG A 40 20.64 -4.11 0.21
C ARG A 40 19.23 -3.53 0.24
N PRO A 41 18.92 -2.58 1.14
CA PRO A 41 17.58 -2.03 1.25
C PRO A 41 17.17 -1.34 -0.06
N GLN A 42 15.89 -1.45 -0.41
CA GLN A 42 15.31 -0.89 -1.63
C GLN A 42 14.00 -0.16 -1.27
N ASN A 43 13.50 0.69 -2.17
CA ASN A 43 12.29 1.51 -1.93
C ASN A 43 12.35 2.30 -0.60
N CYS A 44 13.54 2.75 -0.22
CA CYS A 44 13.76 3.51 0.99
C CYS A 44 13.03 4.87 0.90
N VAL A 45 12.19 5.16 1.90
CA VAL A 45 11.50 6.46 1.99
C VAL A 45 12.47 7.57 2.41
N VAL A 46 13.43 7.20 3.25
CA VAL A 46 14.55 8.07 3.65
C VAL A 46 15.83 7.47 3.07
N PRO A 47 16.69 8.27 2.40
CA PRO A 47 17.97 7.77 1.92
C PRO A 47 18.82 7.21 3.06
N PRO A 48 19.59 6.13 2.85
CA PRO A 48 20.58 5.72 3.82
C PRO A 48 21.62 6.84 4.04
N PRO A 49 22.15 6.97 5.27
CA PRO A 49 23.21 7.93 5.57
C PRO A 49 24.49 7.66 4.79
#